data_AF-A0A8S2XDX2-F1
#
_entry.id   AF-A0A8S2XDX2-F1
#
_cell.length_a   1.000
_cell.length_b   1.000
_cell.length_c   1.000
_cell.angle_alpha   90.00
_cell.angle_beta   90.00
_cell.angle_gamma   90.00
#
_symmetry.space_group_name_H-M   'P 1'
#
loop_
_entity.id
_entity.type
_entity.pdbx_description
1 polymer ?
#
loop_
_entity_poly.entity_id
_entity_poly.type
_entity_poly.pdbx_seq_one_letter_code
_entity_poly.pdbx_strand_id
1 'polypeptide(L)' 'QGYIIERQTEKRWIRAVPTLVEGTTIQLVDLIEGSIYDYRVAAVNEEGQGAYSRPSESVTIK' A
#
# COMPACT_ATOMS: atom_id res chain seq x y z
N GLN A 1 1.44 -0.83 -16.82
CA GLN A 1 2.40 -0.26 -15.84
C GLN A 1 1.56 0.33 -14.71
N GLY A 2 2.04 0.32 -13.47
CA GLY A 2 1.24 0.82 -12.34
C GLY A 2 1.97 0.68 -11.00
N TYR A 3 1.23 0.67 -9.91
CA TYR A 3 1.77 0.64 -8.56
C TYR A 3 1.23 -0.55 -7.77
N ILE A 4 2.11 -1.20 -7.01
CA ILE A 4 1.74 -2.09 -5.91
C ILE A 4 1.71 -1.26 -4.65
N ILE A 5 0.61 -1.34 -3.89
CA ILE A 5 0.48 -0.73 -2.58
C ILE A 5 0.43 -1.84 -1.55
N GLU A 6 1.24 -1.71 -0.52
CA GLU A 6 1.20 -2.56 0.65
C GLU A 6 0.85 -1.77 1.90
N ARG A 7 0.19 -2.45 2.83
CA ARG A 7 -0.14 -1.94 4.16
C ARG A 7 0.42 -2.86 5.24
N GLN A 8 0.72 -2.31 6.41
CA GLN A 8 1.16 -3.06 7.59
C GLN A 8 0.45 -2.54 8.84
N THR A 9 -0.04 -3.43 9.70
CA THR A 9 -0.66 -3.08 10.99
C THR A 9 0.23 -3.31 12.21
N GLU A 10 1.15 -4.28 12.16
CA GLU A 10 2.02 -4.57 13.31
C GLU A 10 3.40 -5.07 12.88
N LYS A 11 3.52 -6.06 11.99
CA LYS A 11 4.83 -6.64 11.59
C LYS A 11 4.95 -7.14 10.15
N ARG A 12 3.87 -7.11 9.39
CA ARG A 12 3.82 -7.72 8.07
C ARG A 12 3.21 -6.78 7.04
N TRP A 13 3.95 -6.55 5.97
CA TRP A 13 3.43 -5.94 4.75
C TRP A 13 2.55 -6.94 4.01
N ILE A 14 1.34 -6.51 3.68
CA ILE A 14 0.40 -7.23 2.82
C ILE A 14 -0.07 -6.30 1.72
N ARG A 15 -0.42 -6.85 0.54
CA ARG A 15 -1.01 -6.03 -0.52
C ARG A 15 -2.31 -5.40 -0.03
N ALA A 16 -2.42 -4.08 -0.20
CA ALA A 16 -3.61 -3.33 0.13
C ALA A 16 -4.72 -3.57 -0.91
N VAL A 17 -4.33 -3.85 -2.16
CA VAL A 17 -5.23 -4.20 -3.26
C VAL A 17 -4.67 -5.36 -4.09
N PRO A 18 -5.54 -6.20 -4.69
CA PRO A 18 -5.10 -7.38 -5.43
C PRO A 18 -4.46 -7.04 -6.79
N THR A 19 -4.84 -5.90 -7.40
CA THR A 19 -4.40 -5.46 -8.73
C THR A 19 -3.40 -4.30 -8.65
N LEU A 20 -2.73 -4.02 -9.77
CA LEU A 20 -1.93 -2.82 -9.92
C LEU A 20 -2.84 -1.59 -9.97
N VAL A 21 -2.38 -0.50 -9.37
CA VAL A 21 -3.05 0.81 -9.45
C VAL A 21 -2.41 1.60 -10.57
N GLU A 22 -3.19 1.99 -11.57
CA GLU A 22 -2.67 2.72 -12.73
C GLU A 22 -2.54 4.23 -12.47
N GLY A 23 -3.25 4.76 -11.46
CA GLY A 23 -3.18 6.16 -11.04
C GLY A 23 -2.34 6.39 -9.80
N THR A 24 -2.34 7.64 -9.32
CA THR A 24 -1.64 8.06 -8.09
C THR A 24 -2.55 8.15 -6.88
N THR A 25 -3.80 7.67 -7.00
CA THR A 25 -4.81 7.75 -5.95
C THR A 25 -5.65 6.49 -5.94
N ILE A 26 -5.90 5.96 -4.75
CA ILE A 26 -6.78 4.82 -4.52
C ILE A 26 -7.52 4.97 -3.19
N GLN A 27 -8.74 4.45 -3.13
CA GLN A 27 -9.51 4.31 -1.90
C GLN A 27 -9.39 2.87 -1.40
N LEU A 28 -9.01 2.70 -0.14
CA LEU A 28 -8.98 1.41 0.54
C LEU A 28 -10.23 1.27 1.40
N VAL A 29 -10.87 0.12 1.31
CA VAL A 29 -12.04 -0.26 2.10
C VAL A 29 -11.68 -1.35 3.10
N ASP A 30 -12.61 -1.71 3.99
CA ASP A 30 -12.44 -2.80 4.97
C ASP A 30 -11.21 -2.62 5.88
N LEU A 31 -11.00 -1.39 6.34
CA LEU A 31 -10.01 -1.06 7.36
C LEU A 31 -10.63 -1.30 8.75
N ILE A 32 -9.81 -1.78 9.68
CA ILE A 32 -10.26 -2.07 11.04
C ILE A 32 -10.17 -0.79 11.87
N GLU A 33 -11.29 -0.34 12.44
CA GLU A 33 -11.34 0.80 13.35
C GLU A 33 -10.39 0.61 14.55
N GLY A 34 -9.69 1.67 14.94
CA GLY A 34 -8.69 1.64 16.01
C GLY A 34 -7.34 1.03 15.63
N SER A 35 -7.21 0.44 14.44
CA SER A 35 -5.93 -0.07 13.94
C SER A 35 -5.05 1.04 13.37
N ILE A 36 -3.74 0.84 13.47
CA ILE A 36 -2.72 1.73 12.92
C ILE A 36 -2.15 1.09 11.67
N TYR A 37 -2.17 1.80 10.54
CA TYR A 37 -1.60 1.32 9.29
C TYR A 37 -0.43 2.18 8.81
N ASP A 38 0.64 1.52 8.38
CA ASP A 38 1.68 2.11 7.54
C ASP A 38 1.47 1.65 6.08
N TYR A 39 1.82 2.50 5.11
CA TYR A 39 1.70 2.20 3.69
C TYR A 39 3.03 2.35 2.97
N ARG A 40 3.26 1.53 1.94
CA ARG A 40 4.39 1.71 1.01
C ARG A 40 3.98 1.37 -0.40
N VAL A 41 4.68 1.94 -1.37
CA VAL A 41 4.37 1.76 -2.80
C VAL A 41 5.58 1.30 -3.58
N ALA A 42 5.38 0.46 -4.60
CA ALA A 42 6.42 0.11 -5.57
C ALA A 42 5.87 0.31 -6.98
N ALA A 43 6.64 0.94 -7.86
CA ALA A 43 6.30 1.07 -9.27
C ALA A 43 6.54 -0.26 -10.00
N VAL A 44 5.68 -0.57 -10.97
CA VAL A 44 5.74 -1.77 -11.80
C VAL A 44 5.65 -1.37 -13.27
N ASN A 45 6.69 -1.69 -14.03
CA ASN A 45 6.74 -1.51 -15.48
C ASN A 45 6.86 -2.88 -16.19
N GLU A 46 7.16 -2.88 -17.49
CA GLU A 46 7.30 -4.12 -18.29
C GLU A 46 8.46 -5.01 -17.80
N GLU A 47 9.49 -4.42 -17.20
CA GLU A 47 10.63 -5.14 -16.61
C GLU A 47 10.31 -5.70 -15.21
N GLY A 48 9.16 -5.33 -14.65
CA GLY A 48 8.66 -5.82 -13.37
C GLY A 48 8.62 -4.76 -12.27
N GLN A 49 8.72 -5.23 -11.03
CA GLN A 49 8.55 -4.41 -9.83
C GLN A 49 9.87 -3.76 -9.40
N GLY A 50 9.84 -2.44 -9.23
CA GLY A 50 10.94 -1.67 -8.64
C GLY A 50 10.98 -1.75 -7.11
N ALA A 51 11.92 -1.03 -6.51
CA ALA A 51 12.04 -0.95 -5.05
C ALA A 51 10.80 -0.30 -4.41
N TYR A 52 10.44 -0.75 -3.20
CA TYR A 52 9.43 -0.06 -2.41
C TYR A 52 9.93 1.30 -1.93
N SER A 53 8.99 2.24 -1.82
CA SER A 53 9.20 3.51 -1.14
C SER A 53 9.54 3.32 0.33
N ARG A 54 9.98 4.41 0.97
CA ARG A 54 9.90 4.49 2.43
C ARG A 54 8.43 4.32 2.88
N PRO A 55 8.19 3.70 4.05
CA PRO A 55 6.86 3.69 4.64
C PRO A 55 6.32 5.12 4.81
N SER A 56 5.01 5.27 4.67
CA SER A 56 4.29 6.48 5.04
C SER A 56 4.36 6.73 6.54
N GLU A 57 3.89 7.90 6.96
CA GLU A 57 3.50 8.09 8.36
C GLU A 57 2.37 7.13 8.74
N SER A 58 2.35 6.73 10.01
CA SER A 58 1.35 5.82 10.55
C SER A 58 -0.01 6.51 10.67
N VAL A 59 -1.06 5.87 10.18
CA VAL A 59 -2.43 6.39 10.22
C VAL A 59 -3.29 5.52 11.13
N THR A 60 -3.86 6.11 12.18
CA THR A 60 -4.89 5.46 13.00
C THR A 60 -6.26 5.62 12.35
N ILE A 61 -6.94 4.50 12.12
CA ILE A 61 -8.30 4.50 11.59
C ILE A 61 -9.26 4.85 12.73
N LYS A 62 -10.11 5.84 12.47
CA LYS A 62 -11.13 6.35 13.40
C LYS A 62 -12.51 6.05 12.89
#